data_AF-A0A0D0ARP7-F1
#
_entry.id   AF-A0A0D0ARP7-F1
#
_cell.length_a   1.000
_cell.length_b   1.000
_cell.length_c   1.000
_cell.angle_alpha   90.00
_cell.angle_beta   90.00
_cell.angle_gamma   90.00
#
_symmetry.space_group_name_H-M   'P 1'
#
loop_
_entity.id
_entity.type
_entity.pdbx_description
1 polymer ?
#
loop_
_entity_poly.entity_id
_entity_poly.type
_entity_poly.pdbx_seq_one_letter_code
_entity_poly.pdbx_strand_id
1 'polypeptide(L)'
;MSSPTDLPGVFTQGETRTPVGDWHSVLMTSELSSQCDLERMVFCKCTNDVRHEFILIHFRHPVQRHAVAVLVPDRTSRVECTENNGGLFRSVGQASVLSPSVSQVLAHDTISTTFNNPSALESYLTQRYRSYRYHYYLDFPASARPLAMQVSVLLCVLSKHSPTYQLWQYQCYWYGMHTLFGRPSRGFLMGARRPP
;
A
#
# COMPACT_ATOMS: atom_id res chain seq x y z
N MET A 1 -25.15 -17.84 -12.59
CA MET A 1 -25.53 -16.43 -12.37
C MET A 1 -24.28 -15.71 -11.91
N SER A 2 -23.73 -14.85 -12.77
CA SER A 2 -22.54 -14.05 -12.48
C SER A 2 -22.83 -13.16 -11.27
N SER A 3 -22.07 -13.33 -10.19
CA SER A 3 -22.23 -12.51 -9.01
C SER A 3 -21.94 -11.04 -9.38
N PRO A 4 -22.81 -10.07 -9.01
CA PRO A 4 -22.66 -8.66 -9.36
C PRO A 4 -21.60 -7.98 -8.49
N THR A 5 -20.46 -8.64 -8.31
CA THR A 5 -19.41 -8.29 -7.35
C THR A 5 -18.25 -7.55 -7.98
N ASP A 6 -18.20 -7.40 -9.31
CA ASP A 6 -17.09 -6.70 -9.95
C ASP A 6 -17.32 -5.19 -9.87
N LEU A 7 -16.64 -4.55 -8.92
CA LEU A 7 -16.53 -3.10 -8.83
C LEU A 7 -15.13 -2.72 -9.29
N PRO A 8 -14.99 -2.03 -10.45
CA PRO A 8 -13.70 -1.68 -11.00
C PRO A 8 -12.80 -0.99 -9.97
N GLY A 9 -11.57 -1.48 -9.85
CA GLY A 9 -10.56 -0.94 -8.95
C GLY A 9 -10.72 -1.34 -7.48
N VAL A 10 -11.82 -1.96 -7.06
CA VAL A 10 -12.00 -2.40 -5.66
C VAL A 10 -12.23 -3.91 -5.59
N PHE A 11 -13.29 -4.40 -6.24
CA PHE A 11 -13.66 -5.81 -6.24
C PHE A 11 -13.35 -6.47 -7.60
N THR A 12 -12.15 -6.21 -8.13
CA THR A 12 -11.72 -6.79 -9.39
C THR A 12 -11.18 -8.20 -9.19
N GLN A 13 -11.60 -9.13 -10.05
CA GLN A 13 -11.09 -10.49 -10.01
C GLN A 13 -9.64 -10.54 -10.47
N GLY A 14 -8.78 -11.16 -9.65
CA GLY A 14 -7.37 -11.36 -9.97
C GLY A 14 -6.43 -10.29 -9.41
N GLU A 15 -5.14 -10.54 -9.63
CA GLU A 15 -4.08 -9.60 -9.29
C GLU A 15 -3.98 -8.56 -10.41
N THR A 16 -4.28 -7.31 -10.08
CA THR A 16 -3.92 -6.17 -10.92
C THR A 16 -3.01 -5.26 -10.11
N ARG A 17 -2.10 -4.57 -10.78
CA ARG A 17 -1.23 -3.57 -10.15
C ARG A 17 -1.30 -2.28 -10.96
N THR A 18 -1.82 -1.23 -10.33
CA THR A 18 -2.13 0.02 -11.00
C THR A 18 -1.50 1.19 -10.25
N PRO A 19 -0.88 2.16 -10.95
CA PRO A 19 -0.41 3.38 -10.30
C PRO A 19 -1.54 4.08 -9.52
N VAL A 20 -1.23 4.67 -8.37
CA VAL A 20 -2.24 5.30 -7.49
C VAL A 20 -3.11 6.33 -8.24
N GLY A 21 -2.52 7.13 -9.13
CA GLY A 21 -3.26 8.12 -9.93
C GLY A 21 -4.25 7.49 -10.93
N ASP A 22 -3.87 6.37 -11.54
CA ASP A 22 -4.73 5.64 -12.46
C ASP A 22 -5.84 4.93 -11.69
N TRP A 23 -5.53 4.34 -10.52
CA TRP A 23 -6.53 3.76 -9.62
C TRP A 23 -7.57 4.78 -9.16
N HIS A 24 -7.12 5.98 -8.78
CA HIS A 24 -8.02 7.08 -8.45
C HIS A 24 -8.95 7.42 -9.63
N SER A 25 -8.41 7.47 -10.85
CA SER A 25 -9.21 7.72 -12.06
C SER A 25 -10.27 6.63 -12.28
N VAL A 26 -9.92 5.35 -12.07
CA VAL A 26 -10.86 4.22 -12.14
C VAL A 26 -11.98 4.35 -11.11
N LEU A 27 -11.69 4.77 -9.89
CA LEU A 27 -12.74 4.98 -8.88
C LEU A 27 -13.70 6.10 -9.25
N MET A 28 -13.26 7.10 -10.00
CA MET A 28 -14.10 8.21 -10.44
C MET A 28 -15.04 7.86 -11.60
N THR A 29 -14.85 6.71 -12.27
CA THR A 29 -15.76 6.26 -13.33
C THR A 29 -16.94 5.45 -12.81
N SER A 30 -16.89 5.00 -11.55
CA SER A 30 -17.89 4.13 -10.93
C SER A 30 -18.33 4.66 -9.56
N GLU A 31 -19.58 5.11 -9.47
CA GLU A 31 -20.17 5.60 -8.21
C GLU A 31 -20.19 4.51 -7.13
N LEU A 32 -20.42 3.25 -7.49
CA LEU A 32 -20.42 2.15 -6.52
C LEU A 32 -19.01 1.85 -5.99
N SER A 33 -17.98 1.92 -6.85
CA SER A 33 -16.58 1.73 -6.42
C SER A 33 -16.17 2.84 -5.45
N SER A 34 -16.56 4.08 -5.75
CA SER A 34 -16.20 5.26 -4.96
C SER A 34 -16.83 5.26 -3.56
N GLN A 35 -18.01 4.63 -3.41
CA GLN A 35 -18.79 4.51 -2.17
C GLN A 35 -18.43 3.29 -1.30
N CYS A 36 -17.41 2.50 -1.66
CA CYS A 36 -16.98 1.38 -0.79
C CYS A 36 -16.41 1.90 0.54
N ASP A 37 -16.90 1.37 1.66
CA ASP A 37 -16.51 1.79 3.01
C ASP A 37 -15.19 1.15 3.42
N LEU A 38 -14.22 1.95 3.86
CA LEU A 38 -13.02 1.44 4.52
C LEU A 38 -13.36 0.93 5.92
N GLU A 39 -13.19 -0.37 6.14
CA GLU A 39 -13.45 -1.03 7.41
C GLU A 39 -12.20 -1.13 8.28
N ARG A 40 -11.07 -1.47 7.67
CA ARG A 40 -9.82 -1.73 8.37
C ARG A 40 -8.61 -1.40 7.52
N MET A 41 -7.58 -0.88 8.16
CA MET A 41 -6.22 -0.83 7.63
C MET A 41 -5.30 -1.72 8.47
N VAL A 42 -4.42 -2.47 7.82
CA VAL A 42 -3.40 -3.28 8.48
C VAL A 42 -2.03 -2.86 7.97
N PHE A 43 -1.14 -2.52 8.89
CA PHE A 43 0.25 -2.19 8.60
C PHE A 43 1.09 -3.45 8.73
N CYS A 44 1.72 -3.86 7.64
CA CYS A 44 2.53 -5.07 7.56
C CYS A 44 4.00 -4.70 7.43
N LYS A 45 4.89 -5.52 7.98
CA LYS A 45 6.34 -5.35 7.89
C LYS A 45 7.02 -6.66 7.53
N CYS A 46 7.80 -6.67 6.46
CA CYS A 46 8.67 -7.78 6.10
C CYS A 46 9.72 -8.01 7.19
N THR A 47 10.00 -9.28 7.49
CA THR A 47 10.93 -9.67 8.56
C THR A 47 12.37 -9.87 8.09
N ASN A 48 12.62 -9.89 6.78
CA ASN A 48 13.92 -10.22 6.19
C ASN A 48 14.59 -8.98 5.56
N ASP A 49 15.92 -9.03 5.38
CA ASP A 49 16.93 -8.12 4.77
C ASP A 49 16.55 -6.68 4.39
N VAL A 50 15.46 -6.48 3.66
CA VAL A 50 14.91 -5.16 3.36
C VAL A 50 13.61 -5.05 4.15
N ARG A 51 13.61 -4.24 5.21
CA ARG A 51 12.47 -4.01 6.13
C ARG A 51 11.31 -3.26 5.44
N HIS A 52 10.89 -3.75 4.28
CA HIS A 52 9.77 -3.22 3.50
C HIS A 52 8.51 -3.29 4.34
N GLU A 53 7.73 -2.22 4.34
CA GLU A 53 6.44 -2.17 5.00
C GLU A 53 5.37 -1.84 3.95
N PHE A 54 4.21 -2.46 4.08
CA PHE A 54 3.11 -2.29 3.16
C PHE A 54 1.80 -2.26 3.94
N ILE A 55 0.71 -1.85 3.28
CA ILE A 55 -0.59 -1.72 3.93
C ILE A 55 -1.58 -2.65 3.26
N LEU A 56 -2.48 -3.23 4.05
CA LEU A 56 -3.69 -3.86 3.57
C LEU A 56 -4.86 -2.94 3.89
N ILE A 57 -5.69 -2.65 2.89
CA ILE A 57 -6.90 -1.84 3.02
C ILE A 57 -8.10 -2.74 2.75
N HIS A 58 -9.01 -2.82 3.72
CA HIS A 58 -10.20 -3.65 3.65
C HIS A 58 -11.42 -2.78 3.33
N PHE A 59 -11.95 -2.92 2.13
CA PHE A 59 -13.14 -2.20 1.68
C PHE A 59 -14.37 -3.10 1.74
N ARG A 60 -15.43 -2.62 2.38
CA ARG A 60 -16.73 -3.28 2.39
C ARG A 60 -17.58 -2.77 1.24
N HIS A 61 -18.26 -3.68 0.56
CA HIS A 61 -19.13 -3.36 -0.56
C HIS A 61 -20.34 -2.52 -0.08
N PRO A 62 -20.75 -1.46 -0.81
CA PRO A 62 -21.82 -0.55 -0.38
C PRO A 62 -23.19 -1.24 -0.24
N VAL A 63 -23.53 -2.10 -1.21
CA VAL A 63 -24.79 -2.87 -1.22
C VAL A 63 -24.65 -4.23 -0.52
N GLN A 64 -23.64 -5.03 -0.89
CA GLN A 64 -23.42 -6.37 -0.35
C GLN A 64 -22.58 -6.32 0.93
N ARG A 65 -23.19 -5.95 2.06
CA ARG A 65 -22.46 -5.70 3.33
C ARG A 65 -21.59 -6.84 3.87
N HIS A 66 -21.79 -8.07 3.39
CA HIS A 66 -20.97 -9.23 3.76
C HIS A 66 -19.69 -9.37 2.90
N ALA A 67 -19.61 -8.68 1.77
CA ALA A 67 -18.48 -8.73 0.86
C ALA A 67 -17.42 -7.69 1.24
N VAL A 68 -16.18 -8.17 1.41
CA VAL A 68 -15.00 -7.34 1.74
C VAL A 68 -13.90 -7.63 0.72
N ALA A 69 -13.41 -6.59 0.07
CA ALA A 69 -12.23 -6.62 -0.79
C ALA A 69 -10.99 -6.21 0.00
N VAL A 70 -9.84 -6.77 -0.36
CA VAL A 70 -8.54 -6.39 0.19
C VAL A 70 -7.69 -5.80 -0.93
N LEU A 71 -7.19 -4.59 -0.71
CA LEU A 71 -6.27 -3.89 -1.60
C LEU A 71 -4.94 -3.68 -0.90
N VAL A 72 -3.85 -3.68 -1.67
CA VAL A 72 -2.49 -3.49 -1.16
C VAL A 72 -1.87 -2.24 -1.78
N PRO A 73 -1.94 -1.10 -1.09
CA PRO A 73 -1.08 0.02 -1.40
C PRO A 73 0.37 -0.32 -1.08
N ASP A 74 1.21 -0.20 -2.10
CA ASP A 74 2.62 -0.52 -2.04
C ASP A 74 3.42 0.61 -2.67
N ARG A 75 4.53 0.96 -2.03
CA ARG A 75 5.46 1.97 -2.49
C ARG A 75 6.81 1.32 -2.68
N THR A 76 7.28 1.25 -3.93
CA THR A 76 8.57 0.65 -4.26
C THR A 76 9.48 1.66 -4.96
N SER A 77 10.77 1.36 -5.02
CA SER A 77 11.68 2.04 -5.93
C SER A 77 11.37 1.62 -7.36
N ARG A 78 11.45 2.54 -8.33
CA ARG A 78 11.30 2.22 -9.75
C ARG A 78 12.49 1.42 -10.32
N VAL A 79 13.59 1.37 -9.58
CA VAL A 79 14.72 0.49 -9.86
C VAL A 79 14.36 -0.87 -9.28
N GLU A 80 13.86 -1.76 -10.13
CA GLU A 80 13.81 -3.18 -9.81
C GLU A 80 15.24 -3.62 -9.47
N CYS A 81 15.49 -3.95 -8.20
CA CYS A 81 16.61 -4.81 -7.89
C CYS A 81 16.31 -6.13 -8.57
N THR A 82 16.90 -6.34 -9.74
CA THR A 82 16.85 -7.57 -10.50
C THR A 82 17.59 -8.61 -9.67
N GLU A 83 16.87 -9.32 -8.81
CA GLU A 83 17.43 -10.49 -8.15
C GLU A 83 17.51 -11.62 -9.18
N ASN A 84 18.75 -11.80 -9.66
CA ASN A 84 19.36 -13.02 -10.19
C ASN A 84 19.03 -13.45 -11.62
N ASN A 85 19.94 -13.08 -12.53
CA ASN A 85 20.76 -14.08 -13.22
C ASN A 85 22.22 -13.62 -13.19
N GLY A 86 23.13 -14.52 -12.79
CA GLY A 86 24.54 -14.22 -12.54
C GLY A 86 25.18 -13.38 -13.64
N GLY A 87 25.70 -12.21 -13.26
CA GLY A 87 26.27 -11.27 -14.21
C GLY A 87 27.05 -10.19 -13.50
N LEU A 88 28.37 -10.38 -13.47
CA LEU A 88 29.46 -9.41 -13.31
C LEU A 88 29.03 -7.98 -12.96
N PHE A 89 29.49 -7.48 -11.80
CA PHE A 89 29.68 -6.06 -11.56
C PHE A 89 30.39 -5.45 -12.78
N ARG A 90 29.66 -4.73 -13.64
CA ARG A 90 30.30 -3.84 -14.61
C ARG A 90 30.83 -2.64 -13.85
N SER A 91 32.02 -2.82 -13.30
CA SER A 91 32.96 -1.72 -13.08
C SER A 91 33.23 -1.09 -14.45
N VAL A 92 32.57 0.04 -14.73
CA VAL A 92 33.07 1.01 -15.69
C VAL A 92 33.68 2.11 -14.84
N GLY A 93 35.01 2.18 -14.92
CA GLY A 93 35.83 2.93 -13.99
C GLY A 93 35.54 4.42 -13.94
N GLN A 94 35.50 4.95 -12.73
CA GLN A 94 36.40 6.01 -12.29
C GLN A 94 36.30 6.06 -10.77
N ALA A 95 37.44 5.89 -10.10
CA ALA A 95 37.57 6.15 -8.68
C ALA A 95 37.43 7.65 -8.45
N SER A 96 36.18 8.09 -8.28
CA SER A 96 35.85 9.41 -7.77
C SER A 96 35.34 9.20 -6.37
N VAL A 97 36.03 9.74 -5.38
CA VAL A 97 35.55 9.82 -4.00
C VAL A 97 34.27 10.65 -4.02
N LEU A 98 33.12 9.98 -4.13
CA LEU A 98 31.82 10.62 -4.06
C LEU A 98 31.40 10.61 -2.59
N SER A 99 31.23 11.80 -2.04
CA SER A 99 30.44 12.05 -0.83
C SER A 99 29.15 11.19 -0.85
N PRO A 100 28.59 10.79 0.30
CA PRO A 100 27.35 10.01 0.33
C PRO A 100 26.17 10.91 -0.05
N SER A 101 26.08 11.32 -1.32
CA SER A 101 24.90 11.95 -1.88
C SER A 101 23.85 10.86 -2.01
N VAL A 102 22.82 10.96 -1.17
CA VAL A 102 21.61 10.15 -1.22
C VAL A 102 21.06 10.19 -2.64
N SER A 103 21.28 9.13 -3.43
CA SER A 103 20.67 9.01 -4.75
C SER A 103 19.16 9.14 -4.60
N GLN A 104 18.58 10.20 -5.16
CA GLN A 104 17.15 10.43 -5.14
C GLN A 104 16.49 9.45 -6.13
N VAL A 105 16.15 8.26 -5.66
CA VAL A 105 15.40 7.28 -6.45
C VAL A 105 13.94 7.73 -6.50
N LEU A 106 13.30 7.70 -7.67
CA LEU A 106 11.87 7.98 -7.77
C LEU A 106 11.06 6.86 -7.12
N ALA A 107 10.07 7.26 -6.33
CA ALA A 107 9.13 6.32 -5.79
C ALA A 107 8.05 5.94 -6.80
N HIS A 108 7.56 4.72 -6.62
CA HIS A 108 6.51 4.14 -7.43
C HIS A 108 5.42 3.63 -6.51
N ASP A 109 4.33 4.40 -6.42
CA ASP A 109 3.16 4.06 -5.61
C ASP A 109 2.13 3.33 -6.46
N THR A 110 1.77 2.13 -6.02
CA THR A 110 0.86 1.23 -6.73
C THR A 110 -0.22 0.72 -5.80
N ILE A 111 -1.37 0.41 -6.36
CA ILE A 111 -2.47 -0.29 -5.70
C ILE A 111 -2.58 -1.65 -6.35
N SER A 112 -2.50 -2.71 -5.54
CA SER A 112 -2.79 -4.05 -6.00
C SER A 112 -4.18 -4.48 -5.56
N THR A 113 -5.03 -4.91 -6.49
CA THR A 113 -6.25 -5.65 -6.13
C THR A 113 -5.88 -7.08 -5.82
N THR A 114 -6.51 -7.68 -4.81
CA THR A 114 -6.23 -9.06 -4.41
C THR A 114 -7.46 -9.95 -4.53
N PHE A 115 -7.23 -11.25 -4.42
CA PHE A 115 -8.28 -12.25 -4.44
C PHE A 115 -9.19 -12.13 -3.22
N ASN A 116 -10.50 -12.29 -3.43
CA ASN A 116 -11.50 -12.39 -2.35
C ASN A 116 -11.44 -13.73 -1.58
N ASN A 117 -10.31 -14.43 -1.60
CA ASN A 117 -10.09 -15.72 -0.94
C ASN A 117 -8.88 -15.60 0.00
N PRO A 118 -9.02 -15.91 1.31
CA PRO A 118 -7.93 -15.77 2.28
C PRO A 118 -6.66 -16.57 1.94
N SER A 119 -6.80 -17.80 1.45
CA SER A 119 -5.65 -18.64 1.10
C SER A 119 -4.92 -18.10 -0.14
N ALA A 120 -5.66 -17.59 -1.11
CA ALA A 120 -5.08 -16.96 -2.30
C ALA A 120 -4.42 -15.62 -1.97
N LEU A 121 -5.02 -14.83 -1.08
CA LEU A 121 -4.43 -13.60 -0.53
C LEU A 121 -3.12 -13.91 0.21
N GLU A 122 -3.10 -14.88 1.12
CA GLU A 122 -1.90 -15.25 1.86
C GLU A 122 -0.79 -15.75 0.92
N SER A 123 -1.16 -16.53 -0.10
CA SER A 123 -0.23 -17.00 -1.14
C SER A 123 0.37 -15.82 -1.91
N TYR A 124 -0.45 -14.85 -2.32
CA TYR A 124 -0.01 -13.62 -2.95
C TYR A 124 0.96 -12.82 -2.07
N LEU A 125 0.59 -12.58 -0.81
CA LEU A 125 1.40 -11.80 0.13
C LEU A 125 2.73 -12.49 0.42
N THR A 126 2.73 -13.81 0.63
CA THR A 126 3.95 -14.58 0.87
C THR A 126 4.84 -14.64 -0.36
N GLN A 127 4.27 -14.79 -1.56
CA GLN A 127 5.03 -14.79 -2.81
C GLN A 127 5.67 -13.42 -3.06
N ARG A 128 4.94 -12.33 -2.80
CA ARG A 128 5.38 -10.96 -3.10
C ARG A 128 6.33 -10.40 -2.05
N TYR A 129 5.98 -10.58 -0.77
CA TYR A 129 6.64 -9.93 0.36
C TYR A 129 7.46 -10.90 1.24
N ARG A 130 7.51 -12.19 0.85
CA ARG A 130 8.19 -13.26 1.60
C ARG A 130 7.63 -13.35 3.03
N SER A 131 8.50 -13.46 4.02
CA SER A 131 8.11 -13.45 5.43
C SER A 131 7.76 -12.03 5.87
N TYR A 132 6.55 -11.84 6.39
CA TYR A 132 6.07 -10.59 6.93
C TYR A 132 5.28 -10.83 8.22
N ARG A 133 5.06 -9.75 8.98
CA ARG A 133 4.23 -9.75 10.17
C ARG A 133 3.27 -8.57 10.17
N TYR A 134 2.10 -8.77 10.76
CA TYR A 134 1.19 -7.68 11.08
C TYR A 134 1.79 -6.84 12.21
N HIS A 135 1.94 -5.54 11.99
CA HIS A 135 2.56 -4.63 12.94
C HIS A 135 1.52 -3.86 13.74
N TYR A 136 0.58 -3.23 13.05
CA TYR A 136 -0.52 -2.46 13.63
C TYR A 136 -1.78 -2.63 12.79
N TYR A 137 -2.93 -2.41 13.40
CA TYR A 137 -4.22 -2.34 12.71
C TYR A 137 -4.99 -1.11 13.19
N LEU A 138 -5.80 -0.58 12.28
CA LEU A 138 -6.71 0.54 12.50
C LEU A 138 -8.09 0.13 12.01
N ASP A 139 -9.02 -0.03 12.95
CA ASP A 139 -10.42 -0.35 12.67
C ASP A 139 -11.25 0.93 12.62
N PHE A 140 -12.10 1.07 11.62
CA PHE A 140 -13.02 2.20 11.49
C PHE A 140 -14.44 1.79 11.93
N PRO A 141 -15.00 2.44 12.96
CA PRO A 141 -16.37 2.19 13.37
C PRO A 141 -17.32 2.60 12.26
N ALA A 142 -18.48 1.94 12.16
CA ALA A 142 -19.43 2.12 11.06
C ALA A 142 -19.84 3.60 10.82
N SER A 143 -19.85 4.43 11.86
CA SER A 143 -20.20 5.86 11.78
C SER A 143 -19.09 6.76 11.25
N ALA A 144 -17.86 6.26 11.09
CA ALA A 144 -16.69 7.05 10.71
C ALA A 144 -15.81 6.34 9.67
N ARG A 145 -16.41 5.48 8.83
CA ARG A 145 -15.70 4.77 7.76
C ARG A 145 -15.43 5.73 6.59
N PRO A 146 -14.16 5.93 6.21
CA PRO A 146 -13.83 6.68 5.00
C PRO A 146 -14.31 5.95 3.75
N LEU A 147 -14.72 6.69 2.73
CA LEU A 147 -15.04 6.13 1.42
C LEU A 147 -13.77 5.82 0.61
N ALA A 148 -13.83 4.85 -0.29
CA ALA A 148 -12.74 4.52 -1.21
C ALA A 148 -12.27 5.74 -2.01
N MET A 149 -13.19 6.62 -2.41
CA MET A 149 -12.87 7.91 -3.02
C MET A 149 -11.98 8.80 -2.13
N GLN A 150 -12.31 8.91 -0.84
CA GLN A 150 -11.55 9.76 0.09
C GLN A 150 -10.16 9.18 0.33
N VAL A 151 -10.08 7.86 0.46
CA VAL A 151 -8.79 7.15 0.56
C VAL A 151 -7.96 7.38 -0.69
N SER A 152 -8.52 7.30 -1.90
CA SER A 152 -7.76 7.50 -3.14
C SER A 152 -7.23 8.92 -3.32
N VAL A 153 -8.02 9.93 -2.95
CA VAL A 153 -7.54 11.32 -2.91
C VAL A 153 -6.34 11.44 -1.96
N LEU A 154 -6.45 10.87 -0.76
CA LEU A 154 -5.37 10.89 0.22
C LEU A 154 -4.10 10.20 -0.30
N LEU A 155 -4.21 9.01 -0.90
CA LEU A 155 -3.06 8.31 -1.48
C LEU A 155 -2.44 9.10 -2.64
N CYS A 156 -3.25 9.75 -3.48
CA CYS A 156 -2.76 10.63 -4.54
C CYS A 156 -1.99 11.86 -4.01
N VAL A 157 -2.54 12.53 -2.99
CA VAL A 157 -1.91 13.69 -2.36
C VAL A 157 -0.60 13.29 -1.71
N LEU A 158 -0.60 12.15 -1.00
CA LEU A 158 0.62 11.57 -0.47
C LEU A 158 1.58 11.35 -1.63
N SER A 159 1.26 10.50 -2.62
CA SER A 159 2.11 10.18 -3.78
C SER A 159 2.88 11.39 -4.35
N LYS A 160 2.21 12.54 -4.50
CA LYS A 160 2.80 13.79 -4.99
C LYS A 160 3.69 14.53 -3.97
N HIS A 161 3.36 14.51 -2.69
CA HIS A 161 4.08 15.26 -1.64
C HIS A 161 5.44 14.65 -1.27
N SER A 162 5.67 13.37 -1.58
CA SER A 162 6.98 12.71 -1.43
C SER A 162 7.23 11.92 -2.72
N PRO A 163 7.88 12.52 -3.72
CA PRO A 163 8.14 11.84 -4.99
C PRO A 163 9.34 10.87 -4.93
N THR A 164 10.12 10.89 -3.85
CA THR A 164 11.37 10.15 -3.74
C THR A 164 11.28 8.95 -2.79
N TYR A 165 11.93 7.85 -3.19
CA TYR A 165 12.08 6.63 -2.41
C TYR A 165 13.40 6.66 -1.65
N GLN A 166 13.32 6.66 -0.31
CA GLN A 166 14.50 6.69 0.55
C GLN A 166 14.81 5.29 1.10
N LEU A 167 15.70 4.58 0.41
CA LEU A 167 16.09 3.19 0.68
C LEU A 167 16.66 2.90 2.08
N TRP A 168 16.90 3.87 2.97
CA TRP A 168 17.59 3.59 4.25
C TRP A 168 17.16 4.43 5.46
N GLN A 169 16.18 5.31 5.33
CA GLN A 169 15.85 6.24 6.42
C GLN A 169 14.45 6.03 6.97
N TYR A 170 13.41 6.03 6.13
CA TYR A 170 12.01 6.02 6.60
C TYR A 170 11.05 5.36 5.61
N GLN A 171 11.44 4.21 5.03
CA GLN A 171 10.82 3.63 3.82
C GLN A 171 9.28 3.62 3.80
N CYS A 172 8.60 3.40 4.93
CA CYS A 172 7.14 3.28 4.97
C CYS A 172 6.44 3.98 6.14
N TYR A 173 7.14 4.91 6.83
CA TYR A 173 6.48 5.85 7.75
C TYR A 173 5.46 6.75 7.03
N TRP A 174 5.43 6.76 5.71
CA TRP A 174 4.72 7.77 4.97
C TRP A 174 3.20 7.64 5.00
N TYR A 175 2.64 6.43 4.95
CA TYR A 175 1.20 6.25 5.08
C TYR A 175 0.76 6.20 6.54
N GLY A 176 1.54 5.57 7.43
CA GLY A 176 1.22 5.47 8.85
C GLY A 176 1.43 6.78 9.63
N MET A 177 2.52 7.50 9.39
CA MET A 177 2.84 8.71 10.15
C MET A 177 2.03 9.92 9.66
N HIS A 178 1.76 10.09 8.35
CA HIS A 178 1.00 11.26 7.90
C HIS A 178 -0.51 11.16 8.20
N THR A 179 -1.04 9.94 8.38
CA THR A 179 -2.45 9.72 8.76
C THR A 179 -2.67 9.55 10.26
N LEU A 180 -1.69 9.02 11.02
CA LEU A 180 -1.83 8.80 12.47
C LEU A 180 -1.00 9.76 13.33
N PHE A 181 0.09 10.31 12.82
CA PHE A 181 1.06 11.11 13.58
C PHE A 181 1.44 12.37 12.79
N GLY A 182 0.46 13.23 12.51
CA GLY A 182 0.77 14.66 12.44
C GLY A 182 1.55 14.98 13.73
N ARG A 183 2.80 15.45 13.59
CA ARG A 183 3.72 15.72 14.72
C ARG A 183 2.93 16.18 15.96
N PRO A 184 2.78 15.35 16.99
CA PRO A 184 2.23 15.85 18.23
C PRO A 184 3.42 16.48 18.94
N SER A 185 3.57 17.79 18.79
CA SER A 185 3.78 18.60 19.99
C SER A 185 2.63 18.25 20.94
N ARG A 186 2.86 17.23 21.77
CA ARG A 186 2.02 16.76 22.88
C ARG A 186 0.51 16.61 22.58
N GLY A 187 0.12 15.35 22.43
CA GLY A 187 -1.15 14.87 22.99
C GLY A 187 -2.33 14.84 22.03
N PHE A 188 -2.37 13.85 21.13
CA PHE A 188 -3.63 13.27 20.65
C PHE A 188 -3.29 11.94 19.98
N LEU A 189 -3.73 10.81 20.54
CA LEU A 189 -3.96 9.54 19.84
C LEU A 189 -4.65 8.55 20.80
N MET A 190 -5.95 8.37 20.61
CA MET A 190 -6.69 7.19 21.07
C MET A 190 -6.74 6.19 19.90
N GLY A 191 -6.41 4.91 20.15
CA GLY A 191 -6.99 3.80 19.38
C GLY A 191 -6.06 2.78 18.72
N ALA A 192 -4.77 3.06 18.52
CA ALA A 192 -3.86 2.07 17.92
C ALA A 192 -3.55 0.94 18.91
N ARG A 193 -3.84 -0.32 18.53
CA ARG A 193 -3.54 -1.51 19.34
C ARG A 193 -2.44 -2.32 18.66
N ARG A 194 -1.57 -2.92 19.48
CA ARG A 194 -0.65 -3.97 19.02
C ARG A 194 -1.41 -5.29 18.96
N PRO A 195 -1.05 -6.20 18.03
CA PRO A 195 -1.52 -7.58 18.10
C PRO A 195 -1.10 -8.23 19.43
N PRO A 196 -1.85 -9.22 19.93
CA PRO A 196 -1.41 -10.05 21.05
C PRO A 196 -0.11 -10.80 20.74
#